data_AF-A0A9N9FW08-F1
#
_entry.id   AF-A0A9N9FW08-F1
#
_cell.length_a   1.000
_cell.length_b   1.000
_cell.length_c   1.000
_cell.angle_alpha   90.00
_cell.angle_beta   90.00
_cell.angle_gamma   90.00
#
_symmetry.space_group_name_H-M   'P 1'
#
loop_
_entity.id
_entity.type
_entity.pdbx_description
1 polymer ?
#
loop_
_entity_poly.entity_id
_entity_poly.type
_entity_poly.pdbx_seq_one_letter_code
_entity_poly.pdbx_strand_id
1 'polypeptide(L)'
;YHEILFMIDTCQANTMYGQIYSPNILATGSSELGENSYSHHMDSDIGVAVIDRYTYYNLEFLEKIDMQSKSTLQDLFNSYDPMLIHSTPGVRSDLFRRPLDKVLVTDFFGSVQNVELTGQKYNLSNSDTIPSSTFNETRIGENGENKKPTSRNFHLVNVNSRSTTSPLPQFLIVSTLFGLLIRWQNLMVNLTTPAAYAL
;
A
#
# COMPACT_ATOMS: atom_id res chain seq x y z
N TYR A 1 4.20 -3.99 18.56
CA TYR A 1 4.03 -4.28 17.12
C TYR A 1 3.11 -5.48 17.00
N HIS A 2 2.34 -5.57 15.91
CA HIS A 2 1.58 -6.80 15.62
C HIS A 2 2.52 -7.84 15.02
N GLU A 3 3.15 -7.45 13.91
CA GLU A 3 4.07 -8.24 13.11
C GLU A 3 5.21 -7.33 12.62
N ILE A 4 6.41 -7.88 12.46
CA ILE A 4 7.57 -7.17 11.87
C ILE A 4 8.14 -8.02 10.76
N LEU A 5 8.34 -7.41 9.59
CA LEU A 5 9.14 -7.96 8.50
C LEU A 5 10.51 -7.30 8.53
N PHE A 6 11.56 -8.09 8.75
CA PHE A 6 12.95 -7.66 8.76
C PHE A 6 13.63 -8.09 7.46
N MET A 7 13.92 -7.16 6.57
CA MET A 7 14.63 -7.42 5.31
C MET A 7 16.06 -6.89 5.41
N ILE A 8 17.03 -7.73 5.09
CA ILE A 8 18.44 -7.43 5.27
C ILE A 8 19.15 -7.56 3.92
N ASP A 9 19.70 -6.46 3.41
CA ASP A 9 20.54 -6.47 2.22
C ASP A 9 21.98 -6.09 2.56
N THR A 10 22.85 -7.10 2.68
CA THR A 10 24.29 -6.96 2.88
C THR A 10 24.97 -8.31 2.68
N CYS A 11 26.31 -8.37 2.69
CA CYS A 11 27.04 -9.64 2.67
C CYS A 11 26.75 -10.45 3.94
N GLN A 12 26.47 -11.74 3.79
CA GLN A 12 26.13 -12.66 4.88
C GLN A 12 24.88 -12.25 5.66
N ALA A 13 23.92 -11.61 4.98
CA ALA A 13 22.69 -11.11 5.58
C ALA A 13 21.91 -12.18 6.36
N ASN A 14 21.93 -13.45 5.92
CA ASN A 14 21.23 -14.55 6.58
C ASN A 14 21.74 -14.84 7.99
N THR A 15 22.97 -14.44 8.32
CA THR A 15 23.54 -14.63 9.66
C THR A 15 22.96 -13.66 10.68
N MET A 16 22.49 -12.49 10.23
CA MET A 16 22.09 -11.38 11.10
C MET A 16 20.78 -11.66 11.85
N TYR A 17 19.87 -12.45 11.28
CA TYR A 17 18.64 -12.82 11.97
C TYR A 17 18.78 -14.05 12.87
N GLY A 18 19.97 -14.65 13.00
CA GLY A 18 20.19 -15.84 13.84
C GLY A 18 19.98 -15.60 15.34
N GLN A 19 20.20 -14.37 15.80
CA GLN A 19 20.03 -13.96 17.21
C GLN A 19 18.69 -13.26 17.48
N ILE A 20 17.78 -13.26 16.50
CA ILE A 20 16.42 -12.77 16.71
C ILE A 20 15.63 -13.88 17.41
N TYR A 21 15.02 -13.54 18.55
CA TYR A 21 14.19 -14.44 19.36
C TYR A 21 12.80 -13.87 19.67
N SER A 22 12.57 -12.60 19.32
CA SER A 22 11.29 -11.94 19.55
C SER A 22 10.21 -12.57 18.66
N PRO A 23 9.02 -12.88 19.21
CA PRO A 23 7.95 -13.49 18.44
C PRO A 23 7.37 -12.50 17.42
N ASN A 24 6.63 -13.04 16.45
CA ASN A 24 5.95 -12.30 15.38
C ASN A 24 6.93 -11.54 14.46
N ILE A 25 8.14 -12.07 14.29
CA ILE A 25 9.12 -11.54 13.35
C ILE A 25 9.27 -12.53 12.20
N LEU A 26 9.14 -12.01 10.99
CA LEU A 26 9.53 -12.66 9.75
C LEU A 26 10.82 -12.00 9.29
N ALA A 27 11.86 -12.79 8.98
CA ALA A 27 13.12 -12.25 8.52
C ALA A 27 13.48 -12.81 7.13
N THR A 28 14.08 -11.98 6.30
CA THR A 28 14.63 -12.35 5.01
C THR A 28 15.96 -11.64 4.79
N GLY A 29 16.91 -12.30 4.14
CA GLY A 29 18.25 -11.80 3.92
C GLY A 29 18.71 -12.06 2.49
N SER A 30 19.60 -11.21 1.97
CA SER A 30 20.06 -11.28 0.59
C SER A 30 21.07 -12.39 0.30
N SER A 31 21.84 -12.85 1.28
CA SER A 31 22.97 -13.76 1.06
C SER A 31 23.28 -14.68 2.25
N GLU A 32 23.77 -15.88 1.96
CA GLU A 32 24.20 -16.87 2.97
C GLU A 32 25.55 -16.56 3.60
N LEU A 33 25.90 -17.31 4.66
CA LEU A 33 27.21 -17.23 5.27
C LEU A 33 28.29 -17.58 4.23
N GLY A 34 29.26 -16.67 4.04
CA GLY A 34 30.33 -16.83 3.05
C GLY A 34 29.99 -16.30 1.65
N GLU A 35 28.78 -15.79 1.43
CA GLU A 35 28.38 -15.12 0.19
C GLU A 35 28.44 -13.59 0.33
N ASN A 36 28.61 -12.91 -0.81
CA ASN A 36 28.55 -11.45 -0.91
C ASN A 36 27.18 -11.00 -1.44
N SER A 37 26.74 -9.79 -1.05
CA SER A 37 25.68 -9.09 -1.79
C SER A 37 26.30 -8.31 -2.95
N TYR A 38 25.66 -8.34 -4.12
CA TYR A 38 26.16 -7.73 -5.35
C TYR A 38 25.29 -6.56 -5.77
N SER A 39 25.92 -5.52 -6.35
CA SER A 39 25.21 -4.38 -6.90
C SER A 39 24.58 -4.65 -8.27
N HIS A 40 23.44 -4.01 -8.51
CA HIS A 40 22.67 -4.00 -9.75
C HIS A 40 22.84 -2.61 -10.38
N HIS A 41 23.53 -2.54 -11.53
CA HIS A 41 23.87 -1.32 -12.28
C HIS A 41 24.99 -0.43 -11.68
N MET A 42 26.07 -0.32 -12.44
CA MET A 42 27.08 0.73 -12.32
C MET A 42 26.79 1.71 -13.46
N ASP A 43 26.00 2.75 -13.18
CA ASP A 43 25.79 3.82 -14.15
C ASP A 43 27.07 4.66 -14.22
N SER A 44 27.78 4.62 -15.35
CA SER A 44 29.01 5.37 -15.55
C SER A 44 28.81 6.89 -15.66
N ASP A 45 27.58 7.35 -15.92
CA ASP A 45 27.25 8.77 -16.00
C ASP A 45 26.92 9.35 -14.61
N ILE A 46 26.49 8.52 -13.67
CA ILE A 46 26.14 8.91 -12.29
C ILE A 46 27.22 8.52 -11.27
N GLY A 47 28.06 7.51 -11.58
CA GLY A 47 29.27 7.18 -10.81
C GLY A 47 29.03 6.57 -9.42
N VAL A 48 27.85 6.01 -9.16
CA VAL A 48 27.49 5.39 -7.87
C VAL A 48 26.90 4.00 -8.12
N ALA A 49 27.23 3.02 -7.26
CA ALA A 49 26.50 1.75 -7.22
C ALA A 49 25.08 2.03 -6.71
N VAL A 50 24.08 1.94 -7.60
CA VAL A 50 22.78 2.57 -7.33
C VAL A 50 21.93 1.75 -6.35
N ILE A 51 21.96 0.41 -6.44
CA ILE A 51 21.19 -0.51 -5.60
C ILE A 51 21.80 -1.92 -5.63
N ASP A 52 21.59 -2.70 -4.57
CA ASP A 52 21.92 -4.13 -4.56
C ASP A 52 20.90 -4.95 -5.36
N ARG A 53 21.32 -6.10 -5.90
CA ARG A 53 20.48 -6.98 -6.74
C ARG A 53 19.28 -7.52 -5.99
N TYR A 54 19.48 -7.93 -4.74
CA TYR A 54 18.37 -8.35 -3.89
C TYR A 54 17.34 -7.23 -3.73
N THR A 55 17.79 -6.01 -3.38
CA THR A 55 16.90 -4.84 -3.32
C THR A 55 16.19 -4.59 -4.66
N TYR A 56 16.90 -4.64 -5.79
CA TYR A 56 16.33 -4.44 -7.11
C TYR A 56 15.16 -5.39 -7.39
N TYR A 57 15.34 -6.70 -7.21
CA TYR A 57 14.29 -7.68 -7.52
C TYR A 57 13.12 -7.62 -6.52
N ASN A 58 13.35 -7.21 -5.27
CA ASN A 58 12.25 -6.91 -4.36
C ASN A 58 11.45 -5.69 -4.84
N LEU A 59 12.11 -4.61 -5.26
CA LEU A 59 11.44 -3.44 -5.81
C LEU A 59 10.69 -3.76 -7.11
N GLU A 60 11.30 -4.53 -8.02
CA GLU A 60 10.67 -4.95 -9.27
C GLU A 60 9.39 -5.78 -9.03
N PHE A 61 9.37 -6.61 -7.98
CA PHE A 61 8.16 -7.30 -7.56
C PHE A 61 7.13 -6.30 -7.01
N LEU A 62 7.54 -5.41 -6.09
CA LEU A 62 6.66 -4.46 -5.41
C LEU A 62 6.04 -3.41 -6.36
N GLU A 63 6.73 -3.03 -7.43
CA GLU A 63 6.21 -2.12 -8.47
C GLU A 63 4.97 -2.67 -9.19
N LYS A 64 4.80 -4.00 -9.19
CA LYS A 64 3.64 -4.70 -9.78
C LYS A 64 2.46 -4.80 -8.81
N ILE A 65 2.64 -4.38 -7.55
CA ILE A 65 1.65 -4.51 -6.48
C ILE A 65 0.86 -3.21 -6.32
N ASP A 66 -0.46 -3.29 -6.47
CA ASP A 66 -1.39 -2.21 -6.12
C ASP A 66 -2.00 -2.40 -4.71
N MET A 67 -2.77 -1.41 -4.25
CA MET A 67 -3.44 -1.44 -2.93
C MET A 67 -4.51 -2.55 -2.79
N GLN A 68 -5.04 -3.08 -3.90
CA GLN A 68 -6.06 -4.13 -3.89
C GLN A 68 -5.47 -5.53 -4.09
N SER A 69 -4.17 -5.60 -4.38
CA SER A 69 -3.43 -6.82 -4.68
C SER A 69 -3.61 -7.87 -3.60
N LYS A 70 -3.71 -9.12 -4.06
CA LYS A 70 -3.78 -10.31 -3.23
C LYS A 70 -2.48 -11.11 -3.24
N SER A 71 -1.41 -10.55 -3.80
CA SER A 71 -0.09 -11.17 -3.77
C SER A 71 0.36 -11.34 -2.32
N THR A 72 0.88 -12.52 -2.04
CA THR A 72 1.28 -12.96 -0.72
C THR A 72 2.78 -12.81 -0.51
N LEU A 73 3.24 -12.83 0.74
CA LEU A 73 4.68 -12.90 1.03
C LEU A 73 5.31 -14.18 0.49
N GLN A 74 4.55 -15.28 0.39
CA GLN A 74 5.01 -16.48 -0.31
C GLN A 74 5.28 -16.19 -1.79
N ASP A 75 4.44 -15.41 -2.47
CA ASP A 75 4.66 -15.03 -3.87
C ASP A 75 5.92 -14.16 -4.03
N LEU A 76 6.16 -13.23 -3.10
CA LEU A 76 7.38 -12.42 -3.06
C LEU A 76 8.63 -13.30 -2.90
N PHE A 77 8.63 -14.22 -1.94
CA PHE A 77 9.81 -15.07 -1.72
C PHE A 77 10.00 -16.10 -2.83
N ASN A 78 8.92 -16.56 -3.46
CA ASN A 78 8.98 -17.43 -4.63
C ASN A 78 9.51 -16.70 -5.88
N SER A 79 9.48 -15.37 -5.92
CA SER A 79 10.06 -14.61 -7.03
C SER A 79 11.57 -14.46 -6.94
N TYR A 80 12.19 -14.91 -5.84
CA TYR A 80 13.64 -14.86 -5.70
C TYR A 80 14.30 -15.89 -6.59
N ASP A 81 15.17 -15.40 -7.48
CA ASP A 81 16.02 -16.21 -8.34
C ASP A 81 17.49 -15.97 -7.97
N PRO A 82 18.17 -16.94 -7.34
CA PRO A 82 19.58 -16.82 -6.96
C PRO A 82 20.51 -16.51 -8.15
N MET A 83 20.15 -16.92 -9.37
CA MET A 83 20.95 -16.62 -10.56
C MET A 83 20.89 -15.14 -10.93
N LEU A 84 19.72 -14.52 -10.77
CA LEU A 84 19.53 -13.10 -11.02
C LEU A 84 20.09 -12.24 -9.89
N ILE A 85 19.91 -12.71 -8.64
CA ILE A 85 20.35 -12.01 -7.44
C ILE A 85 21.87 -12.13 -7.23
N HIS A 86 22.51 -13.17 -7.77
CA HIS A 86 23.93 -13.52 -7.59
C HIS A 86 24.34 -13.85 -6.14
N SER A 87 23.37 -14.21 -5.31
CA SER A 87 23.54 -14.75 -3.96
C SER A 87 22.31 -15.58 -3.62
N THR A 88 22.31 -16.24 -2.46
CA THR A 88 21.24 -17.11 -2.01
C THR A 88 20.38 -16.40 -0.95
N PRO A 89 19.19 -15.86 -1.31
CA PRO A 89 18.34 -15.23 -0.33
C PRO A 89 17.77 -16.26 0.64
N GLY A 90 17.76 -15.93 1.93
CA GLY A 90 17.20 -16.79 2.96
C GLY A 90 15.93 -16.20 3.56
N VAL A 91 14.99 -17.04 3.98
CA VAL A 91 13.78 -16.65 4.70
C VAL A 91 13.68 -17.45 5.98
N ARG A 92 13.52 -16.75 7.11
CA ARG A 92 13.31 -17.32 8.44
C ARG A 92 11.93 -16.95 8.95
N SER A 93 11.06 -17.95 9.09
CA SER A 93 9.64 -17.79 9.45
C SER A 93 9.21 -18.52 10.73
N ASP A 94 10.12 -19.20 11.45
CA ASP A 94 9.82 -19.95 12.69
C ASP A 94 9.23 -19.06 13.80
N LEU A 95 9.58 -17.78 13.82
CA LEU A 95 9.05 -16.80 14.78
C LEU A 95 7.76 -16.12 14.28
N PHE A 96 7.33 -16.40 13.05
CA PHE A 96 6.17 -15.78 12.41
C PHE A 96 4.98 -16.73 12.39
N ARG A 97 3.84 -16.31 12.96
CA ARG A 97 2.72 -17.22 13.26
C ARG A 97 1.84 -17.56 12.05
N ARG A 98 1.67 -16.61 11.14
CA ARG A 98 0.76 -16.76 10.00
C ARG A 98 1.45 -17.54 8.88
N PRO A 99 0.74 -18.41 8.16
CA PRO A 99 1.30 -19.07 6.99
C PRO A 99 1.49 -18.04 5.86
N LEU A 100 2.65 -18.10 5.20
CA LEU A 100 3.09 -17.06 4.26
C LEU A 100 2.20 -16.95 3.01
N ASP A 101 1.51 -18.02 2.63
CA ASP A 101 0.51 -18.07 1.53
C ASP A 101 -0.84 -17.41 1.89
N LYS A 102 -0.96 -16.87 3.11
CA LYS A 102 -2.13 -16.12 3.59
C LYS A 102 -1.78 -14.70 4.05
N VAL A 103 -0.52 -14.32 3.98
CA VAL A 103 -0.05 -13.01 4.41
C VAL A 103 0.16 -12.14 3.19
N LEU A 104 -0.56 -11.03 3.11
CA LEU A 104 -0.48 -10.15 1.95
C LEU A 104 0.78 -9.31 2.02
N VAL A 105 1.38 -9.04 0.87
CA VAL A 105 2.48 -8.08 0.76
C VAL A 105 2.03 -6.69 1.21
N THR A 106 0.77 -6.34 0.90
CA THR A 106 0.16 -5.07 1.30
C THR A 106 -0.03 -4.92 2.82
N ASP A 107 0.04 -6.00 3.61
CA ASP A 107 0.03 -5.91 5.08
C ASP A 107 1.30 -5.22 5.61
N PHE A 108 2.41 -5.27 4.87
CA PHE A 108 3.71 -4.69 5.25
C PHE A 108 4.11 -3.47 4.40
N PHE A 109 3.78 -3.48 3.11
CA PHE A 109 4.18 -2.44 2.15
C PHE A 109 3.03 -1.52 1.71
N GLY A 110 1.80 -1.81 2.15
CA GLY A 110 0.63 -0.98 1.86
C GLY A 110 0.54 0.23 2.79
N SER A 111 0.22 1.40 2.22
CA SER A 111 -0.12 2.58 3.02
C SER A 111 -1.57 2.48 3.49
N VAL A 112 -1.80 1.93 4.69
CA VAL A 112 -3.12 1.97 5.34
C VAL A 112 -3.14 3.11 6.35
N GLN A 113 -3.63 4.28 5.92
CA GLN A 113 -4.00 5.34 6.87
C GLN A 113 -5.40 5.04 7.41
N ASN A 114 -5.48 4.63 8.69
CA ASN A 114 -6.75 4.60 9.39
C ASN A 114 -7.22 6.04 9.61
N VAL A 115 -8.19 6.49 8.80
CA VAL A 115 -8.87 7.75 9.02
C VAL A 115 -10.00 7.51 10.02
N GLU A 116 -9.78 7.86 11.28
CA GLU A 116 -10.85 7.96 12.26
C GLU A 116 -11.63 9.26 12.00
N LEU A 117 -12.86 9.13 11.52
CA LEU A 117 -13.75 10.28 11.35
C LEU A 117 -14.29 10.68 12.72
N THR A 118 -13.74 11.76 13.29
CA THR A 118 -14.31 12.37 14.49
C THR A 118 -15.73 12.88 14.17
N GLY A 119 -16.75 12.28 14.76
CA GLY A 119 -18.16 12.70 14.60
C GLY A 119 -18.48 14.08 15.21
N GLN A 120 -17.51 14.68 15.90
CA GLN A 120 -17.60 16.06 16.39
C GLN A 120 -17.41 17.01 15.21
N LYS A 121 -18.50 17.67 14.81
CA LYS A 121 -18.42 18.81 13.91
C LYS A 121 -17.69 19.92 14.65
N TYR A 122 -16.49 20.28 14.20
CA TYR A 122 -15.85 21.51 14.66
C TYR A 122 -16.74 22.69 14.25
N ASN A 123 -17.26 23.40 15.24
CA ASN A 123 -18.10 24.56 14.99
C ASN A 123 -17.18 25.73 14.60
N LEU A 124 -16.91 25.85 13.29
CA LEU A 124 -16.13 26.95 12.71
C LEU A 124 -16.85 28.31 12.80
N SER A 125 -18.04 28.35 13.40
CA SER A 125 -18.85 29.56 13.59
C SER A 125 -18.33 30.50 14.69
N ASN A 126 -17.37 30.06 15.49
CA ASN A 126 -16.60 30.92 16.39
C ASN A 126 -15.17 31.11 15.87
N SER A 127 -15.06 31.64 14.65
CA SER A 127 -14.09 32.72 14.45
C SER A 127 -14.60 33.92 15.25
N ASP A 128 -14.59 33.79 16.57
CA ASP A 128 -14.61 34.95 17.46
C ASP A 128 -13.45 35.79 16.97
N THR A 129 -13.82 36.93 16.38
CA THR A 129 -13.00 38.10 16.11
C THR A 129 -11.57 37.84 16.51
N ILE A 130 -10.68 37.55 15.55
CA ILE A 130 -9.24 37.68 15.81
C ILE A 130 -9.16 39.01 16.56
N PRO A 131 -8.80 39.04 17.86
CA PRO A 131 -8.46 40.31 18.46
C PRO A 131 -7.37 40.76 17.52
N SER A 132 -7.57 41.89 16.86
CA SER A 132 -6.46 42.65 16.34
C SER A 132 -5.57 42.90 17.55
N SER A 133 -4.71 41.93 17.86
CA SER A 133 -3.55 42.11 18.68
C SER A 133 -2.72 43.05 17.83
N THR A 134 -3.01 44.34 17.98
CA THR A 134 -2.03 45.37 17.79
C THR A 134 -0.86 44.91 18.63
N PHE A 135 0.10 44.24 18.00
CA PHE A 135 1.39 43.99 18.59
C PHE A 135 2.00 45.38 18.74
N ASN A 136 1.82 45.96 19.92
CA ASN A 136 2.65 47.07 20.36
C ASN A 136 4.04 46.48 20.58
N GLU A 137 4.83 46.57 19.53
CA GLU A 137 6.25 46.27 19.53
C GLU A 137 6.91 47.19 20.57
N THR A 138 7.16 46.65 21.76
CA THR A 138 7.98 47.33 22.74
C THR A 138 9.40 47.23 22.23
N ARG A 139 9.92 48.33 21.69
CA ARG A 139 11.31 48.46 21.27
C ARG A 139 12.23 48.18 22.45
N ILE A 140 12.89 47.03 22.46
CA ILE A 140 14.26 46.95 22.93
C ILE A 140 15.09 47.14 21.67
N GLY A 141 15.68 48.33 21.54
CA GLY A 141 16.65 48.59 20.50
C GLY A 141 17.95 47.86 20.82
N GLU A 142 18.49 47.15 19.84
CA GLU A 142 19.89 47.29 19.45
C GLU A 142 20.08 46.81 17.99
N ASN A 143 20.32 47.81 17.13
CA ASN A 143 21.03 47.82 15.84
C ASN A 143 21.05 46.58 14.92
N GLY A 144 20.52 46.73 13.70
CA GLY A 144 20.99 45.99 12.51
C GLY A 144 20.03 45.90 11.31
N GLU A 145 20.13 46.85 10.38
CA GLU A 145 19.80 46.82 8.93
C GLU A 145 18.41 46.37 8.38
N ASN A 146 17.80 47.27 7.59
CA ASN A 146 16.49 47.20 6.94
C ASN A 146 16.41 46.28 5.70
N LYS A 147 15.51 45.30 5.70
CA LYS A 147 14.84 44.80 4.47
C LYS A 147 13.33 44.67 4.69
N LYS A 148 12.55 45.30 3.81
CA LYS A 148 11.08 45.43 3.84
C LYS A 148 10.41 44.06 3.57
N PRO A 149 9.52 43.55 4.45
CA PRO A 149 8.82 42.30 4.19
C PRO A 149 7.59 42.54 3.30
N THR A 150 7.58 41.92 2.12
CA THR A 150 6.45 41.89 1.19
C THR A 150 5.43 40.85 1.66
N SER A 151 4.21 41.29 1.98
CA SER A 151 3.10 40.40 2.38
C SER A 151 2.75 39.42 1.24
N ARG A 152 2.80 38.11 1.50
CA ARG A 152 2.29 37.08 0.60
C ARG A 152 0.89 36.68 1.04
N ASN A 153 -0.10 36.94 0.19
CA ASN A 153 -1.46 36.45 0.38
C ASN A 153 -1.53 34.98 -0.06
N PHE A 154 -1.81 34.06 0.88
CA PHE A 154 -2.11 32.67 0.55
C PHE A 154 -3.57 32.55 0.11
N HIS A 155 -3.78 32.14 -1.14
CA HIS A 155 -5.10 31.89 -1.70
C HIS A 155 -5.51 30.44 -1.42
N LEU A 156 -6.44 30.21 -0.48
CA LEU A 156 -7.01 28.88 -0.28
C LEU A 156 -7.92 28.53 -1.48
N VAL A 157 -7.72 27.32 -2.03
CA VAL A 157 -8.56 26.77 -3.09
C VAL A 157 -9.84 26.22 -2.46
N ASN A 158 -10.99 26.69 -2.93
CA ASN A 158 -12.30 26.22 -2.48
C ASN A 158 -12.66 24.92 -3.23
N VAL A 159 -12.63 23.78 -2.54
CA VAL A 159 -13.07 22.50 -3.10
C VAL A 159 -14.56 22.35 -2.86
N ASN A 160 -15.36 22.58 -3.91
CA ASN A 160 -16.80 22.37 -3.87
C ASN A 160 -17.10 20.87 -3.99
N SER A 161 -17.46 20.21 -2.89
CA SER A 161 -17.88 18.81 -2.93
C SER A 161 -19.32 18.72 -3.46
N ARG A 162 -19.46 18.21 -4.68
CA ARG A 162 -20.76 17.89 -5.29
C ARG A 162 -21.23 16.58 -4.66
N SER A 163 -22.37 16.58 -3.99
CA SER A 163 -23.02 15.35 -3.53
C SER A 163 -23.43 14.51 -4.73
N THR A 164 -22.65 13.47 -5.02
CA THR A 164 -23.02 12.44 -5.99
C THR A 164 -24.05 11.51 -5.33
N THR A 165 -25.30 11.64 -5.74
CA THR A 165 -26.31 10.60 -5.50
C THR A 165 -25.85 9.33 -6.20
N SER A 166 -25.69 8.23 -5.44
CA SER A 166 -25.30 6.94 -5.97
C SER A 166 -26.30 6.46 -7.04
N PRO A 167 -25.85 6.03 -8.22
CA PRO A 167 -26.73 5.31 -9.13
C PRO A 167 -27.05 3.95 -8.47
N LEU A 168 -28.33 3.58 -8.51
CA LEU A 168 -28.81 2.27 -8.07
C LEU A 168 -27.90 1.16 -8.64
N PRO A 169 -27.57 0.10 -7.87
CA PRO A 169 -26.66 -0.94 -8.32
C PRO A 169 -27.27 -1.67 -9.52
N GLN A 170 -26.71 -1.41 -10.70
CA GLN A 170 -27.12 -2.03 -11.97
C GLN A 170 -27.08 -3.57 -11.91
N PHE A 171 -26.29 -4.15 -10.99
CA PHE A 171 -26.24 -5.59 -10.72
C PHE A 171 -27.58 -6.20 -10.29
N LEU A 172 -28.43 -5.48 -9.56
CA LEU A 172 -29.75 -6.00 -9.16
C LEU A 172 -30.73 -6.06 -10.35
N ILE A 173 -30.60 -5.12 -11.30
CA ILE A 173 -31.46 -5.07 -12.50
C ILE A 173 -31.04 -6.17 -13.49
N VAL A 174 -29.74 -6.44 -13.64
CA VAL A 174 -29.26 -7.51 -14.54
C VAL A 174 -29.62 -8.90 -13.99
N SER A 175 -29.53 -9.11 -12.68
CA SER A 175 -29.93 -10.39 -12.04
C SER A 175 -31.41 -10.71 -12.23
N THR A 176 -32.29 -9.70 -12.15
CA THR A 176 -33.74 -9.91 -12.28
C THR A 176 -34.14 -10.19 -13.74
N LEU A 177 -33.51 -9.50 -14.70
CA LEU A 177 -33.72 -9.77 -16.14
C LEU A 177 -33.20 -11.15 -16.57
N PHE A 178 -32.03 -11.58 -16.07
CA PHE A 178 -31.49 -12.90 -16.40
C PHE A 178 -32.35 -14.04 -15.83
N GLY A 179 -32.88 -13.88 -14.61
CA GLY A 179 -33.82 -14.82 -14.01
C GLY A 179 -35.14 -14.93 -14.77
N LEU A 180 -35.68 -13.80 -15.25
CA LEU A 180 -36.87 -13.77 -16.11
C LEU A 180 -36.62 -14.42 -17.47
N LEU A 181 -35.44 -14.25 -18.06
CA LEU A 181 -35.05 -14.87 -19.34
C LEU A 181 -34.94 -16.39 -19.24
N ILE A 182 -34.31 -16.91 -18.17
CA ILE A 182 -34.24 -18.37 -17.91
C ILE A 182 -35.64 -18.94 -17.72
N ARG A 183 -36.50 -18.23 -16.97
CA ARG A 183 -37.87 -18.66 -16.71
C ARG A 183 -38.73 -18.64 -17.99
N TRP A 184 -38.48 -17.70 -18.91
CA TRP A 184 -39.08 -17.65 -20.24
C TRP A 184 -38.59 -18.77 -21.17
N GLN A 185 -37.29 -19.07 -21.20
CA GLN A 185 -36.76 -20.19 -21.98
C GLN A 185 -37.35 -21.53 -21.52
N ASN A 186 -37.42 -21.76 -20.21
CA ASN A 186 -38.02 -22.98 -19.66
C ASN A 186 -39.53 -23.07 -19.96
N LEU A 187 -40.25 -21.95 -19.99
CA LEU A 187 -41.68 -21.93 -20.34
C LEU A 187 -41.92 -22.24 -21.83
N MET A 188 -41.06 -21.74 -22.73
CA MET A 188 -41.14 -22.02 -24.17
C MET A 188 -40.81 -23.49 -24.50
N VAL A 189 -39.86 -24.10 -23.78
CA VAL A 189 -39.55 -25.53 -23.92
C VAL A 189 -40.74 -26.38 -23.45
N ASN A 190 -41.40 -26.02 -22.35
CA ASN A 190 -42.58 -26.75 -21.89
C ASN A 190 -43.81 -26.60 -22.80
N LEU A 191 -43.96 -25.50 -23.54
CA LEU A 191 -45.07 -25.33 -24.50
C LEU A 191 -44.87 -26.06 -25.83
N THR A 192 -43.67 -26.58 -26.12
CA THR A 192 -43.33 -27.21 -27.40
C THR A 192 -43.16 -28.73 -27.32
N THR A 193 -43.39 -29.33 -26.15
CA THR A 193 -43.40 -30.80 -26.03
C THR A 193 -44.80 -31.35 -26.30
N PRO A 194 -45.04 -32.05 -27.42
CA PRO A 194 -46.29 -32.78 -27.59
C PRO A 194 -46.31 -33.95 -26.61
N ALA A 195 -47.40 -34.07 -25.85
CA ALA A 195 -47.72 -35.26 -25.07
C ALA A 195 -47.83 -36.47 -26.01
N ALA A 196 -46.78 -37.28 -26.06
CA ALA A 196 -46.79 -38.56 -26.74
C ALA A 196 -46.55 -39.67 -25.70
N TYR A 197 -47.29 -40.76 -25.88
CA TYR A 197 -47.26 -42.03 -25.15
C TYR A 197 -48.16 -42.12 -23.91
N ALA A 198 -49.47 -42.20 -24.17
CA ALA A 198 -50.38 -43.05 -23.41
C ALA A 198 -50.63 -44.32 -24.23
N LEU A 199 -50.01 -45.43 -23.83
CA LEU A 199 -50.49 -46.82 -23.92
C LEU A 199 -49.74 -47.65 -22.88
#